data_AF-A0AB34J178-F1
#
_entry.id   AF-A0AB34J178-F1
#
_cell.length_a   1.000
_cell.length_b   1.000
_cell.length_c   1.000
_cell.angle_alpha   90.00
_cell.angle_beta   90.00
_cell.angle_gamma   90.00
#
_symmetry.space_group_name_H-M   'P 1'
#
loop_
_entity.id
_entity.type
_entity.pdbx_description
1 polymer ?
#
loop_
_entity_poly.entity_id
_entity_poly.type
_entity_poly.pdbx_seq_one_letter_code
_entity_poly.pdbx_strand_id
1 'polypeptide(L)'
;MAFPRVCRRASLSASVRAPSDASLGSRSKLRPRDVARYRGIDPPLLREVLAVVCSTSVLPRKELFEAWEVATAVHSHFPHARRVADLAAGHGVLAWLLLLLAAEGGVARSAVCVDRRMPPSAETLGAAFTARWPSLEGRLHYVEGDVAAVVAAPEVLLTAVHACGPLSDAVLSKAIEANSPAAVMPCCHSLRKLSPFLSPRRPQLEADAPALGAAEAIDRSRMAWLRLHGFRVCQRHISEEITPYNRLILATPPRAARLRAPPPPPPPPPAAAAAGGRAPPARREAAELIPRLSSQPFAIPLADAAAIVGMAGRRQVVWQRAVDVSLWLPEGRHASWWGGVVEAVDGVVRCLWIRSDLDGGAVAILAREASVALWRSATSEQGEAMGEWDAAAAIAAARRTDCGAPLQVAFSPGERGGGDWQVEGGVGVACGSRGGAQAPPAPRVRVGLLEVYHEPSTARRACSFRIQFSSAERQITRANAALWQARIREALTCWSFSDGGFELK
;
A
#
# COMPACT_ATOMS: atom_id res chain seq x y z
N MET A 1 -12.19 8.76 -41.61
CA MET A 1 -11.97 8.19 -40.26
C MET A 1 -13.32 7.94 -39.60
N ALA A 2 -13.73 6.68 -39.44
CA ALA A 2 -15.03 6.34 -38.86
C ALA A 2 -14.98 6.53 -37.33
N PHE A 3 -15.83 7.42 -36.79
CA PHE A 3 -15.98 7.56 -35.35
C PHE A 3 -16.42 6.22 -34.74
N PRO A 4 -15.76 5.73 -33.67
CA PRO A 4 -16.15 4.49 -33.03
C PRO A 4 -17.58 4.62 -32.52
N ARG A 5 -18.43 3.65 -32.88
CA ARG A 5 -19.83 3.55 -32.42
C ARG A 5 -19.88 3.78 -30.91
N VAL A 6 -20.49 4.89 -30.49
CA VAL A 6 -20.82 5.14 -29.09
C VAL A 6 -21.60 3.93 -28.61
N CYS A 7 -21.08 3.24 -27.60
CA CYS A 7 -21.73 2.10 -26.97
C CYS A 7 -23.10 2.58 -26.49
N ARG A 8 -24.18 2.25 -27.23
CA ARG A 8 -25.55 2.65 -26.86
C ARG A 8 -25.78 2.20 -25.42
N ARG A 9 -26.42 3.06 -24.61
CA ARG A 9 -26.91 2.74 -23.25
C ARG A 9 -27.88 1.57 -23.36
N ALA A 10 -27.39 0.33 -23.41
CA ALA A 10 -28.22 -0.82 -23.12
C ALA A 10 -28.53 -0.73 -21.63
N SER A 11 -29.72 -0.26 -21.30
CA SER A 11 -30.31 -0.35 -19.96
C SER A 11 -30.58 -1.83 -19.67
N LEU A 12 -29.51 -2.57 -19.40
CA LEU A 12 -29.58 -3.89 -18.80
C LEU A 12 -29.12 -3.69 -17.36
N SER A 13 -30.02 -3.22 -16.50
CA SER A 13 -29.93 -3.54 -15.08
C SER A 13 -31.31 -3.97 -14.63
N ALA A 14 -31.40 -5.19 -14.11
CA ALA A 14 -32.21 -5.42 -12.94
C ALA A 14 -31.58 -4.56 -11.83
N SER A 15 -31.84 -3.24 -11.85
CA SER A 15 -31.45 -2.38 -10.75
C SER A 15 -32.05 -2.94 -9.47
N VAL A 16 -31.29 -2.83 -8.39
CA VAL A 16 -31.72 -3.32 -7.09
C VAL A 16 -33.08 -2.71 -6.77
N ARG A 17 -34.12 -3.55 -6.71
CA ARG A 17 -35.45 -3.13 -6.26
C ARG A 17 -35.49 -3.28 -4.75
N ALA A 18 -35.02 -2.26 -4.06
CA ALA A 18 -35.10 -2.19 -2.61
C ALA A 18 -36.47 -1.65 -2.17
N PRO A 19 -36.94 -1.99 -0.96
CA PRO A 19 -38.08 -1.32 -0.35
C PRO A 19 -37.84 0.20 -0.27
N SER A 20 -38.90 1.00 -0.43
CA SER A 20 -38.82 2.46 -0.47
C SER A 20 -38.25 3.10 0.80
N ASP A 21 -38.30 2.41 1.93
CA ASP A 21 -37.74 2.88 3.19
C ASP A 21 -36.23 2.58 3.34
N ALA A 22 -35.64 1.74 2.48
CA ALA A 22 -34.29 1.23 2.66
C ALA A 22 -33.19 2.23 2.24
N SER A 23 -32.55 2.87 3.21
CA SER A 23 -31.37 3.71 2.96
C SER A 23 -30.16 2.85 2.53
N LEU A 24 -29.99 2.66 1.22
CA LEU A 24 -28.92 1.85 0.62
C LEU A 24 -27.54 2.47 0.85
N GLY A 25 -27.42 3.79 0.78
CA GLY A 25 -26.16 4.53 1.02
C GLY A 25 -25.71 4.64 2.49
N SER A 26 -26.39 3.97 3.42
CA SER A 26 -26.04 4.04 4.84
C SER A 26 -24.67 3.38 5.14
N ARG A 27 -23.86 4.06 5.95
CA ARG A 27 -22.57 3.54 6.44
C ARG A 27 -22.69 2.60 7.64
N SER A 28 -23.91 2.41 8.14
CA SER A 28 -24.15 1.48 9.25
C SER A 28 -23.90 0.04 8.81
N LYS A 29 -23.24 -0.73 9.67
CA LYS A 29 -23.02 -2.17 9.45
C LYS A 29 -24.36 -2.90 9.37
N LEU A 30 -24.47 -3.80 8.41
CA LEU A 30 -25.60 -4.73 8.29
C LEU A 30 -25.59 -5.68 9.48
N ARG A 31 -26.75 -5.92 10.08
CA ARG A 31 -26.92 -6.81 11.25
C ARG A 31 -27.92 -7.93 10.96
N PRO A 32 -27.99 -9.01 11.76
CA PRO A 32 -28.97 -10.09 11.56
C PRO A 32 -30.42 -9.59 11.52
N ARG A 33 -30.76 -8.60 12.34
CA ARG A 33 -32.09 -7.96 12.35
C ARG A 33 -32.47 -7.26 11.04
N ASP A 34 -31.48 -6.85 10.23
CA ASP A 34 -31.73 -6.14 8.98
C ASP A 34 -32.26 -7.06 7.89
N VAL A 35 -32.10 -8.39 8.00
CA VAL A 35 -32.56 -9.37 6.99
C VAL A 35 -34.06 -9.23 6.71
N ALA A 36 -34.87 -8.98 7.74
CA ALA A 36 -36.32 -8.82 7.59
C ALA A 36 -36.69 -7.65 6.69
N ARG A 37 -35.90 -6.55 6.72
CA ARG A 37 -36.12 -5.37 5.89
C ARG A 37 -35.95 -5.66 4.41
N TYR A 38 -35.11 -6.63 4.04
CA TYR A 38 -34.77 -6.91 2.65
C TYR A 38 -35.42 -8.18 2.10
N ARG A 39 -36.49 -8.69 2.72
CA ARG A 39 -37.17 -9.91 2.26
C ARG A 39 -37.70 -9.81 0.82
N GLY A 40 -38.12 -8.62 0.40
CA GLY A 40 -38.61 -8.35 -0.95
C GLY A 40 -37.54 -7.93 -1.95
N ILE A 41 -36.25 -7.98 -1.60
CA ILE A 41 -35.18 -7.55 -2.51
C ILE A 41 -34.99 -8.55 -3.65
N ASP A 42 -34.80 -8.02 -4.84
CA ASP A 42 -34.44 -8.77 -6.04
C ASP A 42 -33.06 -8.34 -6.57
N PRO A 43 -32.30 -9.28 -7.16
CA PRO A 43 -32.65 -10.69 -7.44
C PRO A 43 -32.52 -11.62 -6.22
N PRO A 44 -33.02 -12.88 -6.29
CA PRO A 44 -32.92 -13.87 -5.19
C PRO A 44 -31.48 -14.09 -4.69
N LEU A 45 -30.49 -14.12 -5.59
CA LEU A 45 -29.08 -14.27 -5.21
C LEU A 45 -28.61 -13.12 -4.28
N LEU A 46 -29.02 -11.86 -4.55
CA LEU A 46 -28.71 -10.73 -3.67
C LEU A 46 -29.33 -10.91 -2.28
N ARG A 47 -30.55 -11.44 -2.20
CA ARG A 47 -31.22 -11.72 -0.93
C ARG A 47 -30.43 -12.73 -0.09
N GLU A 48 -29.91 -13.77 -0.71
CA GLU A 48 -29.08 -14.77 -0.04
C GLU A 48 -27.74 -14.19 0.42
N VAL A 49 -27.06 -13.44 -0.45
CA VAL A 49 -25.84 -12.71 -0.11
C VAL A 49 -26.08 -11.79 1.09
N LEU A 50 -27.18 -11.05 1.08
CA LEU A 50 -27.51 -10.13 2.16
C LEU A 50 -27.72 -10.87 3.48
N ALA A 51 -28.38 -12.03 3.47
CA ALA A 51 -28.54 -12.85 4.67
C ALA A 51 -27.19 -13.30 5.26
N VAL A 52 -26.25 -13.73 4.40
CA VAL A 52 -24.88 -14.10 4.81
C VAL A 52 -24.13 -12.88 5.36
N VAL A 53 -24.15 -11.76 4.66
CA VAL A 53 -23.45 -10.55 5.11
C VAL A 53 -24.02 -10.04 6.44
N CYS A 54 -25.35 -10.03 6.59
CA CYS A 54 -26.02 -9.66 7.85
C CYS A 54 -25.60 -10.56 9.03
N SER A 55 -25.38 -11.86 8.82
CA SER A 55 -24.96 -12.76 9.91
C SER A 55 -23.57 -12.41 10.44
N THR A 56 -22.68 -11.88 9.61
CA THR A 56 -21.31 -11.50 10.00
C THR A 56 -21.23 -10.20 10.81
N SER A 57 -22.17 -9.27 10.61
CA SER A 57 -22.12 -7.93 11.22
C SER A 57 -20.86 -7.11 10.94
N VAL A 58 -20.09 -7.42 9.89
CA VAL A 58 -18.81 -6.73 9.62
C VAL A 58 -18.86 -5.71 8.49
N LEU A 59 -19.80 -5.84 7.55
CA LEU A 59 -19.83 -5.02 6.33
C LEU A 59 -20.85 -3.86 6.42
N PRO A 60 -20.46 -2.62 6.08
CA PRO A 60 -21.39 -1.51 5.89
C PRO A 60 -22.42 -1.78 4.78
N ARG A 61 -23.65 -1.31 4.99
CA ARG A 61 -24.75 -1.49 4.02
C ARG A 61 -24.44 -0.92 2.64
N LYS A 62 -23.92 0.32 2.60
CA LYS A 62 -23.45 0.98 1.38
C LYS A 62 -22.49 0.10 0.59
N GLU A 63 -21.50 -0.48 1.26
CA GLU A 63 -20.46 -1.26 0.60
C GLU A 63 -21.02 -2.54 -0.04
N LEU A 64 -22.02 -3.19 0.57
CA LEU A 64 -22.69 -4.34 -0.05
C LEU A 64 -23.38 -3.95 -1.37
N PHE A 65 -24.23 -2.92 -1.33
CA PHE A 65 -25.03 -2.54 -2.50
C PHE A 65 -24.16 -1.93 -3.61
N GLU A 66 -23.13 -1.17 -3.23
CA GLU A 66 -22.13 -0.64 -4.16
C GLU A 66 -21.38 -1.79 -4.85
N ALA A 67 -20.88 -2.76 -4.08
CA ALA A 67 -20.23 -3.94 -4.64
C ALA A 67 -21.17 -4.77 -5.51
N TRP A 68 -22.46 -4.89 -5.16
CA TRP A 68 -23.45 -5.63 -5.94
C TRP A 68 -23.72 -5.01 -7.31
N GLU A 69 -24.00 -3.71 -7.36
CA GLU A 69 -24.27 -3.05 -8.64
C GLU A 69 -23.03 -3.03 -9.53
N VAL A 70 -21.84 -2.85 -8.95
CA VAL A 70 -20.58 -2.99 -9.70
C VAL A 70 -20.39 -4.43 -10.19
N ALA A 71 -20.51 -5.43 -9.32
CA ALA A 71 -20.34 -6.84 -9.70
C ALA A 71 -21.28 -7.24 -10.84
N THR A 72 -22.54 -6.81 -10.77
CA THR A 72 -23.54 -7.07 -11.81
C THR A 72 -23.15 -6.41 -13.14
N ALA A 73 -22.76 -5.13 -13.12
CA ALA A 73 -22.32 -4.41 -14.32
C ALA A 73 -21.04 -5.02 -14.93
N VAL A 74 -20.08 -5.39 -14.08
CA VAL A 74 -18.82 -6.02 -14.49
C VAL A 74 -19.07 -7.42 -15.06
N HIS A 75 -19.88 -8.25 -14.39
CA HIS A 75 -20.19 -9.59 -14.87
C HIS A 75 -20.93 -9.56 -16.21
N SER A 76 -21.90 -8.66 -16.36
CA SER A 76 -22.64 -8.44 -17.61
C SER A 76 -21.73 -8.00 -18.75
N HIS A 77 -20.75 -7.13 -18.48
CA HIS A 77 -19.80 -6.64 -19.48
C HIS A 77 -18.70 -7.67 -19.82
N PHE A 78 -18.27 -8.47 -18.83
CA PHE A 78 -17.21 -9.47 -18.97
C PHE A 78 -17.69 -10.89 -18.59
N PRO A 79 -18.72 -11.44 -19.26
CA PRO A 79 -19.34 -12.71 -18.84
C PRO A 79 -18.37 -13.90 -18.92
N HIS A 80 -17.41 -13.84 -19.85
CA HIS A 80 -16.44 -14.90 -20.11
C HIS A 80 -15.15 -14.80 -19.29
N ALA A 81 -14.99 -13.78 -18.45
CA ALA A 81 -13.81 -13.67 -17.60
C ALA A 81 -13.75 -14.88 -16.66
N ARG A 82 -12.70 -15.71 -16.79
CA ARG A 82 -12.49 -16.90 -15.94
C ARG A 82 -11.62 -16.61 -14.74
N ARG A 83 -10.74 -15.60 -14.84
CA ARG A 83 -9.92 -15.14 -13.73
C ARG A 83 -10.12 -13.66 -13.50
N VAL A 84 -10.31 -13.31 -12.23
CA VAL A 84 -10.50 -11.93 -11.79
C VAL A 84 -9.47 -11.62 -10.70
N ALA A 85 -8.91 -10.42 -10.73
CA ALA A 85 -8.12 -9.87 -9.64
C ALA A 85 -8.79 -8.61 -9.11
N ASP A 86 -9.24 -8.64 -7.86
CA ASP A 86 -9.78 -7.49 -7.14
C ASP A 86 -8.63 -6.77 -6.44
N LEU A 87 -8.26 -5.60 -6.94
CA LEU A 87 -7.11 -4.82 -6.52
C LEU A 87 -7.57 -3.70 -5.59
N ALA A 88 -6.91 -3.56 -4.43
CA ALA A 88 -7.42 -2.80 -3.29
C ALA A 88 -8.75 -3.37 -2.77
N ALA A 89 -8.80 -4.71 -2.66
CA ALA A 89 -10.02 -5.47 -2.44
C ALA A 89 -10.74 -5.16 -1.11
N GLY A 90 -10.03 -4.61 -0.11
CA GLY A 90 -10.57 -4.39 1.22
C GLY A 90 -11.20 -5.66 1.79
N HIS A 91 -12.52 -5.69 1.92
CA HIS A 91 -13.24 -6.85 2.45
C HIS A 91 -13.33 -8.03 1.48
N GLY A 92 -12.97 -7.86 0.20
CA GLY A 92 -13.07 -8.90 -0.83
C GLY A 92 -14.50 -9.21 -1.30
N VAL A 93 -15.46 -8.35 -0.97
CA VAL A 93 -16.88 -8.58 -1.28
C VAL A 93 -17.11 -8.60 -2.78
N LEU A 94 -16.51 -7.65 -3.54
CA LEU A 94 -16.64 -7.62 -4.99
C LEU A 94 -16.20 -8.94 -5.63
N ALA A 95 -15.05 -9.48 -5.22
CA ALA A 95 -14.56 -10.77 -5.68
C ALA A 95 -15.54 -11.92 -5.40
N TRP A 96 -16.10 -12.00 -4.18
CA TRP A 96 -17.13 -13.00 -3.83
C TRP A 96 -18.37 -12.88 -4.72
N LEU A 97 -18.86 -11.66 -4.95
CA LEU A 97 -20.04 -11.42 -5.79
C LEU A 97 -19.78 -11.81 -7.25
N LEU A 98 -18.59 -11.51 -7.78
CA LEU A 98 -18.21 -11.91 -9.12
C LEU A 98 -18.10 -13.44 -9.27
N LEU A 99 -17.69 -14.16 -8.23
CA LEU A 99 -17.71 -15.63 -8.23
C LEU A 99 -19.14 -16.18 -8.23
N LEU A 100 -20.00 -15.65 -7.36
CA LEU A 100 -21.40 -16.09 -7.23
C LEU A 100 -22.20 -15.86 -8.52
N LEU A 101 -22.08 -14.67 -9.11
CA LEU A 101 -22.71 -14.36 -10.39
C LEU A 101 -22.21 -15.27 -11.52
N ALA A 102 -20.90 -15.60 -11.53
CA ALA A 102 -20.37 -16.58 -12.49
C ALA A 102 -20.98 -17.97 -12.30
N ALA A 103 -21.08 -18.42 -11.04
CA ALA A 103 -21.58 -19.73 -10.69
C ALA A 103 -23.07 -19.88 -11.03
N GLU A 104 -23.89 -18.85 -10.80
CA GLU A 104 -25.30 -18.81 -11.23
C GLU A 104 -25.43 -18.96 -12.75
N GLY A 105 -24.50 -18.39 -13.52
CA GLY A 105 -24.40 -18.55 -14.98
C GLY A 105 -23.64 -19.80 -15.45
N GLY A 106 -23.25 -20.72 -14.56
CA GLY A 106 -22.50 -21.94 -14.92
C GLY A 106 -21.05 -21.72 -15.37
N VAL A 107 -20.47 -20.55 -15.10
CA VAL A 107 -19.09 -20.21 -15.47
C VAL A 107 -18.15 -20.51 -14.31
N ALA A 108 -17.18 -21.39 -14.55
CA ALA A 108 -16.08 -21.61 -13.62
C ALA A 108 -15.15 -20.38 -13.59
N ARG A 109 -15.24 -19.60 -12.50
CA ARG A 109 -14.42 -18.42 -12.24
C ARG A 109 -13.58 -18.62 -10.98
N SER A 110 -12.36 -18.09 -10.99
CA SER A 110 -11.50 -17.93 -9.81
C SER A 110 -11.22 -16.44 -9.58
N ALA A 111 -11.00 -16.05 -8.33
CA ALA A 111 -10.71 -14.68 -7.94
C ALA A 111 -9.49 -14.59 -7.03
N VAL A 112 -8.73 -13.51 -7.17
CA VAL A 112 -7.69 -13.13 -6.22
C VAL A 112 -7.92 -11.72 -5.72
N CYS A 113 -8.00 -11.55 -4.41
CA CYS A 113 -8.01 -10.26 -3.76
C CYS A 113 -6.57 -9.86 -3.46
N VAL A 114 -6.18 -8.65 -3.87
CA VAL A 114 -4.88 -8.06 -3.52
C VAL A 114 -5.12 -6.76 -2.76
N ASP A 115 -4.61 -6.68 -1.56
CA ASP A 115 -4.65 -5.46 -0.75
C ASP A 115 -3.38 -5.36 0.09
N ARG A 116 -2.94 -4.16 0.45
CA ARG A 116 -1.78 -3.99 1.35
C ARG A 116 -2.00 -4.65 2.71
N ARG A 117 -3.26 -4.82 3.10
CA ARG A 117 -3.64 -5.54 4.30
C ARG A 117 -4.98 -6.22 4.11
N MET A 118 -5.05 -7.48 4.47
CA MET A 118 -6.30 -8.22 4.63
C MET A 118 -6.96 -7.77 5.93
N PRO A 119 -8.14 -7.11 5.88
CA PRO A 119 -8.86 -6.76 7.09
C PRO A 119 -9.47 -8.03 7.72
N PRO A 120 -9.62 -8.12 9.06
CA PRO A 120 -10.23 -9.29 9.71
C PRO A 120 -11.64 -9.61 9.19
N SER A 121 -12.37 -8.58 8.77
CA SER A 121 -13.67 -8.71 8.13
C SER A 121 -13.65 -9.52 6.83
N ALA A 122 -12.55 -9.52 6.07
CA ALA A 122 -12.42 -10.34 4.86
C ALA A 122 -12.38 -11.84 5.21
N GLU A 123 -11.72 -12.20 6.31
CA GLU A 123 -11.70 -13.57 6.82
C GLU A 123 -13.09 -14.00 7.31
N THR A 124 -13.74 -13.15 8.13
CA THR A 124 -15.10 -13.42 8.62
C THR A 124 -16.10 -13.60 7.48
N LEU A 125 -16.05 -12.73 6.46
CA LEU A 125 -16.89 -12.84 5.28
C LEU A 125 -16.54 -14.10 4.48
N GLY A 126 -15.25 -14.35 4.24
CA GLY A 126 -14.80 -15.53 3.50
C GLY A 126 -15.28 -16.83 4.11
N ALA A 127 -15.21 -16.97 5.43
CA ALA A 127 -15.73 -18.13 6.16
C ALA A 127 -17.26 -18.26 6.00
N ALA A 128 -18.01 -17.15 6.13
CA ALA A 128 -19.46 -17.16 5.99
C ALA A 128 -19.93 -17.48 4.55
N PHE A 129 -19.26 -16.91 3.54
CA PHE A 129 -19.51 -17.24 2.13
C PHE A 129 -19.18 -18.70 1.83
N THR A 130 -18.05 -19.22 2.30
CA THR A 130 -17.65 -20.63 2.09
C THR A 130 -18.63 -21.58 2.75
N ALA A 131 -19.08 -21.29 3.98
CA ALA A 131 -20.09 -22.10 4.66
C ALA A 131 -21.43 -22.14 3.91
N ARG A 132 -21.85 -21.02 3.29
CA ARG A 132 -23.09 -20.95 2.51
C ARG A 132 -22.96 -21.56 1.11
N TRP A 133 -21.79 -21.43 0.48
CA TRP A 133 -21.49 -21.94 -0.87
C TRP A 133 -20.21 -22.78 -0.90
N PRO A 134 -20.23 -24.03 -0.36
CA PRO A 134 -19.03 -24.87 -0.27
C PRO A 134 -18.37 -25.18 -1.62
N SER A 135 -19.12 -25.18 -2.72
CA SER A 135 -18.58 -25.40 -4.07
C SER A 135 -17.63 -24.30 -4.57
N LEU A 136 -17.60 -23.15 -3.88
CA LEU A 136 -16.69 -22.04 -4.14
C LEU A 136 -15.44 -22.06 -3.25
N GLU A 137 -15.33 -23.02 -2.33
CA GLU A 137 -14.15 -23.19 -1.49
C GLU A 137 -12.88 -23.29 -2.36
N GLY A 138 -11.83 -22.59 -1.95
CA GLY A 138 -10.56 -22.54 -2.68
C GLY A 138 -10.60 -21.80 -4.02
N ARG A 139 -11.72 -21.18 -4.42
CA ARG A 139 -11.78 -20.37 -5.66
C ARG A 139 -11.44 -18.89 -5.47
N LEU A 140 -11.44 -18.43 -4.22
CA LEU A 140 -11.01 -17.09 -3.84
C LEU A 140 -9.74 -17.18 -3.00
N HIS A 141 -8.72 -16.42 -3.40
CA HIS A 141 -7.49 -16.26 -2.62
C HIS A 141 -7.30 -14.80 -2.22
N TYR A 142 -6.85 -14.57 -0.99
CA TYR A 142 -6.51 -13.23 -0.53
C TYR A 142 -5.00 -13.12 -0.32
N VAL A 143 -4.40 -12.14 -0.98
CA VAL A 143 -2.96 -11.89 -0.99
C VAL A 143 -2.71 -10.50 -0.40
N GLU A 144 -1.93 -10.44 0.68
CA GLU A 144 -1.43 -9.17 1.20
C GLU A 144 -0.25 -8.68 0.35
N GLY A 145 -0.41 -7.56 -0.35
CA GLY A 145 0.63 -6.98 -1.19
C GLY A 145 0.25 -5.63 -1.81
N ASP A 146 1.27 -4.92 -2.31
CA ASP A 146 1.05 -3.65 -3.02
C ASP A 146 0.59 -3.91 -4.46
N VAL A 147 -0.37 -3.11 -4.95
CA VAL A 147 -0.82 -3.17 -6.36
C VAL A 147 0.34 -2.96 -7.34
N ALA A 148 1.37 -2.19 -6.97
CA ALA A 148 2.57 -2.02 -7.77
C ALA A 148 3.32 -3.35 -8.04
N ALA A 149 3.25 -4.29 -7.10
CA ALA A 149 3.90 -5.60 -7.18
C ALA A 149 3.11 -6.61 -8.03
N VAL A 150 1.89 -6.25 -8.45
CA VAL A 150 1.06 -7.10 -9.30
C VAL A 150 1.68 -7.24 -10.68
N VAL A 151 1.81 -8.48 -11.13
CA VAL A 151 2.15 -8.85 -12.50
C VAL A 151 0.88 -9.42 -13.13
N ALA A 152 0.18 -8.56 -13.87
CA ALA A 152 -1.06 -8.91 -14.54
C ALA A 152 -0.80 -9.72 -15.83
N ALA A 153 -1.82 -10.42 -16.30
CA ALA A 153 -1.79 -11.18 -17.55
C ALA A 153 -3.02 -10.87 -18.40
N PRO A 154 -2.94 -10.93 -19.74
CA PRO A 154 -4.01 -10.49 -20.65
C PRO A 154 -5.38 -11.14 -20.40
N GLU A 155 -5.41 -12.36 -19.88
CA GLU A 155 -6.61 -13.15 -19.58
C GLU A 155 -7.25 -12.82 -18.22
N VAL A 156 -6.59 -12.03 -17.37
CA VAL A 156 -7.07 -11.68 -16.03
C VAL A 156 -7.83 -10.37 -16.09
N LEU A 157 -9.09 -10.39 -15.65
CA LEU A 157 -9.88 -9.17 -15.45
C LEU A 157 -9.43 -8.47 -14.17
N LEU A 158 -8.90 -7.26 -14.31
CA LEU A 158 -8.53 -6.41 -13.17
C LEU A 158 -9.75 -5.60 -12.71
N THR A 159 -10.16 -5.75 -11.47
CA THR A 159 -11.25 -4.97 -10.87
C THR A 159 -10.72 -4.13 -9.73
N ALA A 160 -11.31 -2.96 -9.52
CA ALA A 160 -11.04 -2.17 -8.32
C ALA A 160 -12.22 -1.26 -8.01
N VAL A 161 -12.81 -1.44 -6.82
CA VAL A 161 -13.86 -0.57 -6.29
C VAL A 161 -13.29 0.19 -5.11
N HIS A 162 -13.64 1.46 -4.98
CA HIS A 162 -13.03 2.37 -4.01
C HIS A 162 -11.51 2.57 -4.16
N ALA A 163 -10.94 2.27 -5.33
CA ALA A 163 -9.56 2.66 -5.59
C ALA A 163 -9.46 4.19 -5.60
N CYS A 164 -8.80 4.76 -4.60
CA CYS A 164 -8.72 6.21 -4.44
C CYS A 164 -7.65 6.82 -5.35
N GLY A 165 -7.99 7.83 -6.16
CA GLY A 165 -7.03 8.70 -6.84
C GLY A 165 -5.93 7.93 -7.59
N PRO A 166 -4.65 8.03 -7.16
CA PRO A 166 -3.52 7.32 -7.79
C PRO A 166 -3.67 5.80 -7.83
N LEU A 167 -4.46 5.20 -6.93
CA LEU A 167 -4.67 3.76 -6.90
C LEU A 167 -5.52 3.29 -8.09
N SER A 168 -6.53 4.07 -8.50
CA SER A 168 -7.25 3.79 -9.75
C SER A 168 -6.29 3.81 -10.94
N ASP A 169 -5.41 4.81 -10.95
CA ASP A 169 -4.47 5.01 -12.05
C ASP A 169 -3.44 3.87 -12.12
N ALA A 170 -2.97 3.38 -10.96
CA ALA A 170 -2.09 2.22 -10.88
C ALA A 170 -2.75 0.96 -11.44
N VAL A 171 -4.03 0.70 -11.10
CA VAL A 171 -4.79 -0.43 -11.66
C VAL A 171 -4.95 -0.31 -13.18
N LEU A 172 -5.29 0.89 -13.68
CA LEU A 172 -5.39 1.14 -15.12
C LEU A 172 -4.05 1.01 -15.84
N SER A 173 -2.95 1.39 -15.19
CA SER A 173 -1.58 1.21 -15.70
C SER A 173 -1.26 -0.27 -15.85
N LYS A 174 -1.55 -1.09 -14.83
CA LYS A 174 -1.39 -2.55 -14.89
C LYS A 174 -2.23 -3.18 -16.01
N ALA A 175 -3.45 -2.67 -16.23
CA ALA A 175 -4.29 -3.13 -17.33
C ALA A 175 -3.67 -2.85 -18.70
N ILE A 176 -3.10 -1.65 -18.89
CA ILE A 176 -2.42 -1.27 -20.13
C ILE A 176 -1.14 -2.09 -20.32
N GLU A 177 -0.29 -2.18 -19.30
CA GLU A 177 0.98 -2.93 -19.32
C GLU A 177 0.78 -4.39 -19.74
N ALA A 178 -0.25 -5.05 -19.19
CA ALA A 178 -0.55 -6.45 -19.46
C ALA A 178 -1.58 -6.66 -20.59
N ASN A 179 -2.08 -5.58 -21.22
CA ASN A 179 -3.20 -5.63 -22.16
C ASN A 179 -4.42 -6.41 -21.61
N SER A 180 -4.69 -6.25 -20.32
CA SER A 180 -5.73 -6.95 -19.57
C SER A 180 -7.04 -6.17 -19.55
N PRO A 181 -8.22 -6.82 -19.55
CA PRO A 181 -9.48 -6.12 -19.29
C PRO A 181 -9.52 -5.54 -17.88
N ALA A 182 -10.20 -4.41 -17.73
CA ALA A 182 -10.31 -3.72 -16.45
C ALA A 182 -11.71 -3.15 -16.18
N ALA A 183 -12.10 -3.15 -14.90
CA ALA A 183 -13.27 -2.47 -14.40
C ALA A 183 -12.93 -1.70 -13.12
N VAL A 184 -12.97 -0.38 -13.18
CA VAL A 184 -12.56 0.47 -12.06
C VAL A 184 -13.66 1.45 -11.72
N MET A 185 -14.02 1.54 -10.45
CA MET A 185 -14.92 2.56 -9.91
C MET A 185 -14.15 3.48 -8.95
N PRO A 186 -13.65 4.63 -9.42
CA PRO A 186 -12.91 5.57 -8.60
C PRO A 186 -13.83 6.27 -7.59
N CYS A 187 -13.40 6.37 -6.32
CA CYS A 187 -14.16 7.06 -5.28
C CYS A 187 -13.53 8.37 -4.78
N CYS A 188 -12.30 8.67 -5.21
CA CYS A 188 -11.59 9.89 -4.83
C CYS A 188 -10.94 10.54 -6.05
N HIS A 189 -11.18 11.84 -6.20
CA HIS A 189 -10.73 12.65 -7.32
C HIS A 189 -10.06 13.91 -6.79
N SER A 190 -8.74 13.87 -6.66
CA SER A 190 -7.96 14.99 -6.15
C SER A 190 -7.00 15.47 -7.22
N LEU A 191 -7.19 16.72 -7.66
CA LEU A 191 -6.22 17.40 -8.51
C LEU A 191 -4.86 17.52 -7.79
N ARG A 192 -4.80 17.50 -6.45
CA ARG A 192 -3.53 17.55 -5.72
C ARG A 192 -2.77 16.22 -5.80
N LYS A 193 -3.48 15.10 -5.82
CA LYS A 193 -2.91 13.75 -5.80
C LYS A 193 -3.12 13.05 -7.14
N LEU A 194 -2.57 13.62 -8.20
CA LEU A 194 -2.56 13.00 -9.52
C LEU A 194 -1.42 11.98 -9.60
N SER A 195 -1.68 10.86 -10.27
CA SER A 195 -0.61 9.92 -10.63
C SER A 195 0.41 10.57 -11.57
N PRO A 196 1.62 10.01 -11.71
CA PRO A 196 2.58 10.46 -12.73
C PRO A 196 1.99 10.53 -14.14
N PHE A 197 1.01 9.67 -14.43
CA PHE A 197 0.30 9.66 -15.70
C PHE A 197 -0.62 10.90 -15.88
N LEU A 198 -1.39 11.28 -14.86
CA LEU A 198 -2.32 12.42 -14.97
C LEU A 198 -1.65 13.77 -14.66
N SER A 199 -0.54 13.79 -13.93
CA SER A 199 0.15 15.01 -13.51
C SER A 199 0.49 15.97 -14.68
N PRO A 200 1.01 15.51 -15.84
CA PRO A 200 1.24 16.39 -16.99
C PRO A 200 -0.03 17.06 -17.55
N ARG A 201 -1.21 16.49 -17.26
CA ARG A 201 -2.51 17.03 -17.68
C ARG A 201 -3.15 17.95 -16.65
N ARG A 202 -2.47 18.23 -15.53
CA ARG A 202 -2.98 19.12 -14.47
C ARG A 202 -3.54 20.44 -15.01
N PRO A 203 -2.85 21.21 -15.87
CA PRO A 203 -3.38 22.49 -16.34
C PRO A 203 -4.72 22.34 -17.07
N GLN A 204 -4.85 21.31 -17.92
CA GLN A 204 -6.09 21.00 -18.61
C GLN A 204 -7.20 20.56 -17.65
N LEU A 205 -6.87 19.71 -16.69
CA LEU A 205 -7.82 19.24 -15.67
C LEU A 205 -8.32 20.39 -14.80
N GLU A 206 -7.45 21.32 -14.42
CA GLU A 206 -7.78 22.53 -13.66
C GLU A 206 -8.65 23.49 -14.49
N ALA A 207 -8.41 23.59 -15.80
CA ALA A 207 -9.26 24.36 -16.72
C ALA A 207 -10.64 23.72 -16.94
N ASP A 208 -10.72 22.38 -17.00
CA ASP A 208 -11.97 21.64 -17.25
C ASP A 208 -12.85 21.49 -15.98
N ALA A 209 -12.22 21.47 -14.79
CA ALA A 209 -12.90 21.19 -13.53
C ALA A 209 -14.05 22.17 -13.18
N PRO A 210 -13.96 23.50 -13.42
CA PRO A 210 -15.08 24.42 -13.18
C PRO A 210 -16.34 24.08 -13.98
N ALA A 211 -16.19 23.58 -15.21
CA ALA A 211 -17.31 23.28 -16.09
C ALA A 211 -17.87 21.86 -15.88
N LEU A 212 -17.00 20.88 -15.61
CA LEU A 212 -17.38 19.46 -15.55
C LEU A 212 -17.50 18.91 -14.12
N GLY A 213 -16.87 19.58 -13.16
CA GLY A 213 -16.51 19.00 -11.87
C GLY A 213 -15.21 18.20 -11.94
N ALA A 214 -14.39 18.29 -10.88
CA ALA A 214 -13.07 17.65 -10.83
C ALA A 214 -13.13 16.12 -11.03
N ALA A 215 -14.17 15.46 -10.51
CA ALA A 215 -14.34 14.02 -10.67
C ALA A 215 -14.53 13.61 -12.14
N GLU A 216 -15.37 14.35 -12.87
CA GLU A 216 -15.60 14.11 -14.29
C GLU A 216 -14.39 14.43 -15.15
N ALA A 217 -13.71 15.55 -14.90
CA ALA A 217 -12.50 15.90 -15.63
C ALA A 217 -11.42 14.81 -15.50
N ILE A 218 -11.19 14.30 -14.28
CA ILE A 218 -10.21 13.25 -14.00
C ILE A 218 -10.62 11.93 -14.68
N ASP A 219 -11.86 11.49 -14.54
CA ASP A 219 -12.32 10.22 -15.14
C ASP A 219 -12.33 10.27 -16.68
N ARG A 220 -12.71 11.41 -17.27
CA ARG A 220 -12.59 11.62 -18.72
C ARG A 220 -11.15 11.49 -19.19
N SER A 221 -10.19 12.02 -18.43
CA SER A 221 -8.77 11.87 -18.74
C SER A 221 -8.28 10.44 -18.64
N ARG A 222 -8.72 9.68 -17.62
CA ARG A 222 -8.45 8.23 -17.49
C ARG A 222 -9.00 7.44 -18.68
N MET A 223 -10.24 7.70 -19.06
CA MET A 223 -10.86 7.03 -20.22
C MET A 223 -10.18 7.41 -21.53
N ALA A 224 -9.79 8.67 -21.71
CA ALA A 224 -9.06 9.12 -22.89
C ALA A 224 -7.70 8.41 -23.00
N TRP A 225 -7.03 8.19 -21.88
CA TRP A 225 -5.76 7.48 -21.84
C TRP A 225 -5.86 6.01 -22.25
N LEU A 226 -6.85 5.30 -21.71
CA LEU A 226 -7.16 3.93 -22.10
C LEU A 226 -7.43 3.85 -23.61
N ARG A 227 -8.22 4.79 -24.16
CA ARG A 227 -8.50 4.86 -25.60
C ARG A 227 -7.24 5.10 -26.43
N LEU A 228 -6.32 5.95 -25.96
CA LEU A 228 -5.03 6.17 -26.61
C LEU A 228 -4.21 4.87 -26.70
N HIS A 229 -4.35 3.97 -25.73
CA HIS A 229 -3.73 2.64 -25.72
C HIS A 229 -4.57 1.56 -26.43
N GLY A 230 -5.54 1.98 -27.25
CA GLY A 230 -6.35 1.07 -28.06
C GLY A 230 -7.48 0.36 -27.32
N PHE A 231 -7.73 0.67 -26.04
CA PHE A 231 -8.83 0.07 -25.30
C PHE A 231 -10.17 0.61 -25.79
N ARG A 232 -11.16 -0.28 -25.85
CA ARG A 232 -12.57 0.11 -25.95
C ARG A 232 -13.09 0.41 -24.56
N VAL A 233 -13.45 1.66 -24.32
CA VAL A 233 -13.86 2.16 -23.00
C VAL A 233 -15.35 2.47 -22.97
N CYS A 234 -16.06 1.84 -22.04
CA CYS A 234 -17.45 2.09 -21.72
C CYS A 234 -17.54 2.70 -20.31
N GLN A 235 -18.43 3.68 -20.14
CA GLN A 235 -18.78 4.24 -18.84
C GLN A 235 -20.16 3.72 -18.45
N ARG A 236 -20.29 3.28 -17.21
CA ARG A 236 -21.56 2.94 -16.58
C ARG A 236 -21.71 3.75 -15.29
N HIS A 237 -22.94 3.81 -14.81
CA HIS A 237 -23.25 4.40 -13.51
C HIS A 237 -24.01 3.37 -12.69
N ILE A 238 -23.68 3.29 -11.40
CA ILE A 238 -24.53 2.67 -10.38
C ILE A 238 -25.48 3.73 -9.80
N SER A 239 -26.39 3.34 -8.93
CA SER A 239 -27.36 4.25 -8.32
C SER A 239 -26.69 5.31 -7.45
N GLU A 240 -27.05 6.58 -7.69
CA GLU A 240 -26.60 7.71 -6.88
C GLU A 240 -27.12 7.66 -5.45
N GLU A 241 -28.23 6.94 -5.21
CA GLU A 241 -28.80 6.69 -3.88
C GLU A 241 -27.89 5.83 -2.99
N ILE A 242 -27.03 5.00 -3.60
CA ILE A 242 -26.02 4.21 -2.89
C ILE A 242 -24.79 5.07 -2.64
N THR A 243 -24.34 5.79 -3.66
CA THR A 243 -23.11 6.60 -3.59
C THR A 243 -23.11 7.71 -4.62
N PRO A 244 -22.64 8.93 -4.28
CA PRO A 244 -22.43 9.98 -5.28
C PRO A 244 -21.25 9.67 -6.21
N TYR A 245 -20.33 8.79 -5.80
CA TYR A 245 -19.20 8.33 -6.62
C TYR A 245 -19.59 7.05 -7.37
N ASN A 246 -20.52 7.18 -8.30
CA ASN A 246 -21.22 6.06 -8.93
C ASN A 246 -20.67 5.66 -10.31
N ARG A 247 -19.55 6.24 -10.75
CA ARG A 247 -19.06 6.06 -12.11
C ARG A 247 -18.11 4.88 -12.25
N LEU A 248 -18.54 3.89 -13.03
CA LEU A 248 -17.77 2.70 -13.35
C LEU A 248 -17.15 2.82 -14.75
N ILE A 249 -15.83 2.71 -14.83
CA ILE A 249 -15.05 2.67 -16.08
C ILE A 249 -14.81 1.20 -16.42
N LEU A 250 -15.30 0.77 -17.59
CA LEU A 250 -15.11 -0.57 -18.14
C LEU A 250 -14.20 -0.48 -19.36
N ALA A 251 -13.04 -1.13 -19.30
CA ALA A 251 -12.03 -1.11 -20.35
C ALA A 251 -11.83 -2.51 -20.92
N THR A 252 -12.13 -2.67 -22.20
CA THR A 252 -11.85 -3.91 -22.94
C THR A 252 -10.59 -3.69 -23.78
N PRO A 253 -9.56 -4.53 -23.66
CA PRO A 253 -8.32 -4.35 -24.42
C PRO A 253 -8.61 -4.41 -25.91
N PRO A 254 -7.76 -3.79 -26.75
CA PRO A 254 -7.80 -4.04 -28.18
C PRO A 254 -7.81 -5.55 -28.39
N ARG A 255 -8.71 -6.01 -29.27
CA ARG A 255 -8.72 -7.42 -29.68
C ARG A 255 -7.34 -7.64 -30.27
N ALA A 256 -6.44 -8.31 -29.53
CA ALA A 256 -5.17 -8.73 -30.10
C ALA A 256 -5.57 -9.42 -31.39
N ALA A 257 -5.15 -8.87 -32.54
CA ALA A 257 -5.38 -9.48 -33.84
C ALA A 257 -4.79 -10.86 -33.68
N ARG A 258 -5.64 -11.86 -33.38
CA ARG A 258 -5.32 -13.04 -32.57
C ARG A 258 -3.85 -13.32 -32.77
N LEU A 259 -3.00 -12.94 -31.81
CA LEU A 259 -1.65 -13.46 -31.80
C LEU A 259 -1.94 -14.94 -31.77
N ARG A 260 -1.81 -15.60 -32.92
CA ARG A 260 -1.99 -17.04 -33.04
C ARG A 260 -1.19 -17.54 -31.86
N ALA A 261 -1.84 -18.24 -30.93
CA ALA A 261 -1.09 -18.92 -29.89
C ALA A 261 0.09 -19.55 -30.64
N PRO A 262 1.35 -19.25 -30.26
CA PRO A 262 2.48 -19.88 -30.92
C PRO A 262 2.13 -21.38 -30.99
N PRO A 263 2.27 -22.01 -32.18
CA PRO A 263 1.88 -23.40 -32.34
C PRO A 263 2.46 -24.17 -31.15
N PRO A 264 1.69 -25.08 -30.53
CA PRO A 264 2.18 -25.82 -29.39
C PRO A 264 3.58 -26.34 -29.74
N PRO A 265 4.57 -26.23 -28.83
CA PRO A 265 5.90 -26.72 -29.11
C PRO A 265 5.78 -28.15 -29.65
N PRO A 266 6.54 -28.50 -30.70
CA PRO A 266 6.48 -29.85 -31.25
C PRO A 266 6.61 -30.86 -30.10
N PRO A 267 5.83 -31.95 -30.12
CA PRO A 267 5.92 -32.95 -29.07
C PRO A 267 7.39 -33.35 -28.89
N PRO A 268 7.88 -33.48 -27.65
CA PRO A 268 9.26 -33.88 -27.42
C PRO A 268 9.53 -35.17 -28.21
N PRO A 269 10.72 -35.30 -28.82
CA PRO A 269 11.08 -36.53 -29.52
C PRO A 269 10.84 -37.73 -28.57
N PRO A 270 10.33 -38.86 -29.08
CA PRO A 270 10.05 -40.03 -28.26
C PRO A 270 11.29 -40.35 -27.45
N ALA A 271 11.14 -40.39 -26.13
CA ALA A 271 12.22 -40.64 -25.20
C ALA A 271 12.91 -41.94 -25.61
N ALA A 272 14.18 -41.84 -26.02
CA ALA A 272 15.04 -43.00 -26.17
C ALA A 272 14.98 -43.75 -24.84
N ALA A 273 14.61 -45.04 -24.92
CA ALA A 273 14.45 -45.92 -23.78
C ALA A 273 15.77 -45.99 -23.00
N ALA A 274 15.92 -45.12 -21.99
CA ALA A 274 17.00 -45.18 -21.04
C ALA A 274 16.65 -46.25 -20.01
N ALA A 275 17.41 -47.34 -20.06
CA ALA A 275 17.34 -48.45 -19.14
C ALA A 275 17.59 -48.00 -17.69
N GLY A 276 16.71 -48.46 -16.79
CA GLY A 276 17.03 -48.87 -15.42
C GLY A 276 17.86 -47.92 -14.55
N GLY A 277 17.24 -46.86 -14.02
CA GLY A 277 17.77 -46.11 -12.88
C GLY A 277 16.68 -45.89 -11.83
N ARG A 278 16.88 -46.43 -10.62
CA ARG A 278 15.97 -46.24 -9.47
C ARG A 278 15.78 -44.75 -9.17
N ALA A 279 14.53 -44.32 -9.07
CA ALA A 279 14.16 -42.97 -8.64
C ALA A 279 14.51 -42.75 -7.15
N PRO A 280 15.15 -41.63 -6.78
CA PRO A 280 15.33 -41.26 -5.37
C PRO A 280 14.01 -40.70 -4.79
N PRO A 281 13.81 -40.80 -3.46
CA PRO A 281 12.58 -40.38 -2.81
C PRO A 281 12.44 -38.85 -2.82
N ALA A 282 11.61 -38.34 -3.74
CA ALA A 282 11.25 -36.92 -3.79
C ALA A 282 10.04 -36.66 -2.86
N ARG A 283 10.30 -36.15 -1.64
CA ARG A 283 9.35 -35.34 -0.84
C ARG A 283 10.04 -34.86 0.44
N ARG A 284 10.77 -33.74 0.37
CA ARG A 284 10.96 -32.78 1.49
C ARG A 284 11.73 -31.50 1.15
N GLU A 285 12.41 -31.39 0.01
CA GLU A 285 13.30 -30.23 -0.25
C GLU A 285 12.65 -28.98 -0.85
N ALA A 286 11.35 -29.00 -1.19
CA ALA A 286 10.68 -27.82 -1.75
C ALA A 286 10.41 -26.68 -0.74
N ALA A 287 10.82 -26.83 0.54
CA ALA A 287 10.64 -25.82 1.58
C ALA A 287 11.91 -25.01 1.89
N GLU A 288 13.11 -25.44 1.47
CA GLU A 288 14.38 -24.81 1.89
C GLU A 288 15.10 -23.99 0.81
N LEU A 289 14.62 -24.02 -0.44
CA LEU A 289 15.19 -23.24 -1.55
C LEU A 289 14.26 -22.10 -1.97
N ILE A 290 13.97 -21.18 -1.04
CA ILE A 290 13.56 -19.82 -1.42
C ILE A 290 14.82 -18.95 -1.25
N PRO A 291 15.39 -18.39 -2.34
CA PRO A 291 16.55 -17.52 -2.26
C PRO A 291 16.26 -16.37 -1.28
N ARG A 292 17.26 -16.04 -0.46
CA ARG A 292 17.28 -14.82 0.37
C ARG A 292 16.81 -13.65 -0.49
N LEU A 293 15.56 -13.25 -0.29
CA LEU A 293 14.85 -12.33 -1.17
C LEU A 293 15.58 -10.99 -1.15
N SER A 294 16.20 -10.69 -2.28
CA SER A 294 16.56 -9.36 -2.75
C SER A 294 15.49 -8.34 -2.32
N SER A 295 15.92 -7.12 -2.01
CA SER A 295 15.07 -5.95 -1.68
C SER A 295 14.04 -5.57 -2.76
N GLN A 296 13.88 -6.39 -3.80
CA GLN A 296 12.82 -6.24 -4.78
C GLN A 296 11.47 -6.64 -4.18
N PRO A 297 10.42 -5.84 -4.43
CA PRO A 297 9.07 -6.21 -4.03
C PRO A 297 8.72 -7.56 -4.64
N PHE A 298 8.26 -8.50 -3.81
CA PHE A 298 7.81 -9.81 -4.23
C PHE A 298 6.71 -9.66 -5.31
N ALA A 299 6.95 -10.16 -6.52
CA ALA A 299 6.00 -10.08 -7.62
C ALA A 299 4.76 -10.97 -7.36
N ILE A 300 3.57 -10.48 -7.69
CA ILE A 300 2.30 -11.22 -7.53
C ILE A 300 1.82 -11.66 -8.93
N PRO A 301 2.17 -12.87 -9.40
CA PRO A 301 1.84 -13.34 -10.75
C PRO A 301 0.37 -13.76 -10.85
N LEU A 302 -0.48 -12.91 -11.43
CA LEU A 302 -1.93 -13.16 -11.45
C LEU A 302 -2.34 -14.36 -12.33
N ALA A 303 -1.49 -14.78 -13.27
CA ALA A 303 -1.72 -15.96 -14.11
C ALA A 303 -1.38 -17.30 -13.42
N ASP A 304 -0.55 -17.30 -12.39
CA ASP A 304 -0.10 -18.51 -11.72
C ASP A 304 -0.95 -18.80 -10.47
N ALA A 305 -1.90 -19.73 -10.61
CA ALA A 305 -2.76 -20.13 -9.49
C ALA A 305 -1.97 -20.78 -8.36
N ALA A 306 -0.96 -21.58 -8.66
CA ALA A 306 -0.18 -22.28 -7.64
C ALA A 306 0.65 -21.28 -6.83
N ALA A 307 1.24 -20.29 -7.50
CA ALA A 307 1.92 -19.18 -6.83
C ALA A 307 0.96 -18.37 -5.95
N ILE A 308 -0.22 -18.00 -6.46
CA ILE A 308 -1.24 -17.28 -5.68
C ILE A 308 -1.66 -18.08 -4.43
N VAL A 309 -1.96 -19.37 -4.58
CA VAL A 309 -2.32 -20.26 -3.46
C VAL A 309 -1.17 -20.30 -2.44
N GLY A 310 0.07 -20.42 -2.92
CA GLY A 310 1.25 -20.40 -2.09
C GLY A 310 1.40 -19.10 -1.31
N MET A 311 1.01 -17.96 -1.87
CA MET A 311 1.04 -16.65 -1.23
C MET A 311 -0.16 -16.39 -0.30
N ALA A 312 -1.31 -17.00 -0.59
CA ALA A 312 -2.55 -16.73 0.11
C ALA A 312 -2.41 -17.02 1.62
N GLY A 313 -2.93 -16.10 2.45
CA GLY A 313 -2.82 -16.22 3.91
C GLY A 313 -1.41 -16.00 4.48
N ARG A 314 -0.36 -15.88 3.65
CA ARG A 314 0.94 -15.42 4.12
C ARG A 314 0.85 -13.93 4.40
N ARG A 315 1.03 -13.55 5.66
CA ARG A 315 1.21 -12.13 6.00
C ARG A 315 2.51 -11.65 5.37
N GLN A 316 2.46 -10.53 4.66
CA GLN A 316 3.68 -9.96 4.10
C GLN A 316 4.64 -9.66 5.26
N VAL A 317 5.81 -10.29 5.24
CA VAL A 317 6.88 -9.93 6.16
C VAL A 317 7.38 -8.57 5.70
N VAL A 318 7.02 -7.53 6.45
CA VAL A 318 7.39 -6.16 6.10
C VAL A 318 8.78 -5.91 6.63
N TRP A 319 9.75 -5.93 5.73
CA TRP A 319 11.15 -5.64 6.01
C TRP A 319 11.46 -4.15 6.00
N GLN A 320 10.52 -3.30 5.57
CA GLN A 320 10.70 -1.85 5.46
C GLN A 320 9.44 -1.07 5.89
N ARG A 321 9.60 -0.05 6.73
CA ARG A 321 8.55 0.92 7.12
C ARG A 321 9.07 2.33 6.95
N ALA A 322 8.17 3.29 6.81
CA ALA A 322 8.55 4.70 6.76
C ALA A 322 7.68 5.51 7.73
N VAL A 323 8.28 6.54 8.32
CA VAL A 323 7.62 7.58 9.12
C VAL A 323 7.84 8.90 8.40
N ASP A 324 6.74 9.58 8.07
CA ASP A 324 6.80 10.91 7.47
C ASP A 324 6.67 11.97 8.58
N VAL A 325 7.51 13.00 8.53
CA VAL A 325 7.60 14.05 9.55
C VAL A 325 7.61 15.41 8.85
N SER A 326 6.84 16.39 9.32
CA SER A 326 6.85 17.75 8.77
C SER A 326 7.30 18.77 9.79
N LEU A 327 8.31 19.56 9.44
CA LEU A 327 8.90 20.60 10.28
C LEU A 327 8.61 21.97 9.67
N TRP A 328 8.06 22.89 10.46
CA TRP A 328 7.77 24.26 10.04
C TRP A 328 8.82 25.22 10.57
N LEU A 329 9.47 25.95 9.66
CA LEU A 329 10.51 26.91 9.97
C LEU A 329 9.98 28.35 9.95
N PRO A 330 10.43 29.20 10.87
CA PRO A 330 10.28 30.64 10.80
C PRO A 330 11.05 31.22 9.60
N GLU A 331 10.63 32.40 9.18
CA GLU A 331 11.29 33.16 8.13
C GLU A 331 12.77 33.47 8.47
N GLY A 332 13.65 33.42 7.46
CA GLY A 332 15.07 33.80 7.60
C GLY A 332 16.04 32.71 8.07
N ARG A 333 15.59 31.51 8.47
CA ARG A 333 16.49 30.40 8.82
C ARG A 333 16.99 29.68 7.54
N HIS A 334 18.30 29.69 7.34
CA HIS A 334 18.97 29.09 6.17
C HIS A 334 19.05 27.57 6.23
N ALA A 335 19.13 26.95 5.04
CA ALA A 335 19.23 25.52 4.76
C ALA A 335 20.54 24.83 5.24
N SER A 336 21.21 25.30 6.29
CA SER A 336 22.35 24.59 6.91
C SER A 336 21.92 23.71 8.10
N TRP A 337 20.70 23.90 8.61
CA TRP A 337 20.15 23.17 9.77
C TRP A 337 19.77 21.70 9.51
N TRP A 338 19.70 21.26 8.26
CA TRP A 338 19.28 19.89 7.91
C TRP A 338 20.22 18.82 8.46
N GLY A 339 21.52 19.14 8.60
CA GLY A 339 22.49 18.26 9.27
C GLY A 339 22.03 17.89 10.68
N GLY A 340 21.53 18.87 11.43
CA GLY A 340 20.98 18.67 12.77
C GLY A 340 19.72 17.80 12.81
N VAL A 341 18.85 17.87 11.79
CA VAL A 341 17.68 16.97 11.68
C VAL A 341 18.14 15.53 11.49
N VAL A 342 19.08 15.30 10.58
CA VAL A 342 19.60 13.97 10.26
C VAL A 342 20.34 13.39 11.47
N GLU A 343 21.16 14.19 12.15
CA GLU A 343 21.88 13.79 13.36
C GLU A 343 20.94 13.49 14.53
N ALA A 344 19.92 14.34 14.77
CA ALA A 344 18.93 14.10 15.82
C ALA A 344 18.13 12.81 15.54
N VAL A 345 17.71 12.59 14.29
CA VAL A 345 17.01 11.36 13.91
C VAL A 345 17.93 10.13 14.05
N ASP A 346 19.20 10.21 13.62
CA ASP A 346 20.17 9.12 13.77
C ASP A 346 20.43 8.79 15.25
N GLY A 347 20.64 9.81 16.10
CA GLY A 347 20.83 9.65 17.54
C GLY A 347 19.67 8.92 18.20
N VAL A 348 18.43 9.31 17.88
CA VAL A 348 17.21 8.66 18.37
C VAL A 348 17.14 7.20 17.95
N VAL A 349 17.39 6.93 16.68
CA VAL A 349 17.36 5.57 16.13
C VAL A 349 18.37 4.68 16.86
N ARG A 350 19.59 5.19 17.11
CA ARG A 350 20.63 4.45 17.83
C ARG A 350 20.22 4.17 19.28
N CYS A 351 19.70 5.16 20.01
CA CYS A 351 19.25 4.99 21.39
C CYS A 351 18.11 3.95 21.52
N LEU A 352 17.20 3.92 20.54
CA LEU A 352 16.04 3.01 20.56
C LEU A 352 16.39 1.54 20.38
N TRP A 353 17.54 1.24 19.76
CA TRP A 353 17.93 -0.13 19.46
C TRP A 353 18.90 -0.71 20.49
N ILE A 354 19.64 0.14 21.19
CA ILE A 354 20.66 -0.31 22.14
C ILE A 354 20.00 -0.88 23.41
N ARG A 355 18.81 -0.42 23.82
CA ARG A 355 18.16 -0.88 25.06
C ARG A 355 16.64 -0.75 25.05
N SER A 356 15.94 -1.88 25.18
CA SER A 356 14.48 -1.91 25.38
C SER A 356 14.05 -1.61 26.82
N ASP A 357 14.99 -1.45 27.74
CA ASP A 357 14.79 -1.29 29.19
C ASP A 357 15.01 0.14 29.71
N LEU A 358 15.34 1.12 28.85
CA LEU A 358 15.52 2.50 29.28
C LEU A 358 14.18 3.22 29.45
N ASP A 359 14.03 3.93 30.57
CA ASP A 359 12.94 4.89 30.74
C ASP A 359 13.13 6.13 29.84
N GLY A 360 12.06 6.92 29.67
CA GLY A 360 12.07 8.09 28.79
C GLY A 360 13.07 9.18 29.20
N GLY A 361 13.44 9.26 30.49
CA GLY A 361 14.38 10.26 31.00
C GLY A 361 15.83 9.94 30.59
N ALA A 362 16.24 8.69 30.71
CA ALA A 362 17.58 8.26 30.33
C ALA A 362 17.86 8.41 28.82
N VAL A 363 16.84 8.17 27.98
CA VAL A 363 16.95 8.36 26.52
C VAL A 363 17.04 9.85 26.15
N ALA A 364 16.28 10.72 26.81
CA ALA A 364 16.35 12.16 26.57
C ALA A 364 17.72 12.74 26.94
N ILE A 365 18.34 12.22 28.01
CA ILE A 365 19.70 12.59 28.43
C ILE A 365 20.73 12.11 27.41
N LEU A 366 20.66 10.85 26.98
CA LEU A 366 21.60 10.29 25.99
C LEU A 366 21.47 10.96 24.61
N ALA A 367 20.25 11.27 24.17
CA ALA A 367 20.01 12.01 22.92
C ALA A 367 20.56 13.44 23.01
N ARG A 368 20.43 14.09 24.18
CA ARG A 368 21.01 15.40 24.45
C ARG A 368 22.54 15.35 24.45
N GLU A 369 23.13 14.34 25.11
CA GLU A 369 24.58 14.15 25.20
C GLU A 369 25.22 13.82 23.85
N ALA A 370 24.58 12.95 23.05
CA ALA A 370 25.02 12.66 21.67
C ALA A 370 24.95 13.90 20.77
N SER A 371 23.86 14.68 20.88
CA SER A 371 23.69 15.92 20.11
C SER A 371 24.73 16.98 20.50
N VAL A 372 25.05 17.11 21.79
CA VAL A 372 26.04 18.08 22.30
C VAL A 372 27.48 17.66 21.96
N ALA A 373 27.80 16.36 22.05
CA ALA A 373 29.14 15.85 21.75
C ALA A 373 29.49 15.95 20.26
N LEU A 374 28.53 15.66 19.37
CA LEU A 374 28.69 15.85 17.92
C LEU A 374 28.77 17.33 17.55
N TRP A 375 27.94 18.18 18.16
CA TRP A 375 27.96 19.62 17.88
C TRP A 375 29.26 20.30 18.30
N ARG A 376 29.83 19.95 19.46
CA ARG A 376 31.15 20.47 19.90
C ARG A 376 32.31 20.09 18.98
N SER A 377 32.18 18.98 18.25
CA SER A 377 33.17 18.60 17.23
C SER A 377 33.04 19.40 15.92
N ALA A 378 31.88 20.03 15.70
CA ALA A 378 31.59 20.81 14.49
C ALA A 378 31.81 22.33 14.66
N THR A 379 31.96 22.84 15.89
CA THR A 379 32.01 24.29 16.17
C THR A 379 33.28 24.80 16.85
N SER A 380 34.41 24.06 16.80
CA SER A 380 35.68 24.59 17.34
C SER A 380 36.39 25.57 16.38
N GLU A 381 35.87 26.78 16.21
CA GLU A 381 36.67 27.98 15.92
C GLU A 381 36.09 29.20 16.68
N GLN A 382 36.74 29.51 17.81
CA GLN A 382 36.85 30.79 18.55
C GLN A 382 35.60 31.43 19.24
N GLY A 383 35.74 31.66 20.56
CA GLY A 383 35.12 32.79 21.28
C GLY A 383 34.46 32.49 22.64
N GLU A 384 35.21 32.72 23.72
CA GLU A 384 34.90 32.76 25.18
C GLU A 384 33.58 33.50 25.58
N ALA A 385 32.94 33.35 26.75
CA ALA A 385 33.03 32.52 27.96
C ALA A 385 31.74 32.71 28.80
N MET A 386 31.33 31.73 29.63
CA MET A 386 30.57 32.00 30.86
C MET A 386 30.52 30.78 31.82
N GLY A 387 31.02 30.99 33.04
CA GLY A 387 30.61 30.30 34.27
C GLY A 387 31.17 28.90 34.53
N GLU A 388 32.10 28.80 35.49
CA GLU A 388 32.59 27.54 36.05
C GLU A 388 31.44 26.65 36.56
N TRP A 389 31.27 25.51 35.89
CA TRP A 389 30.64 24.33 36.45
C TRP A 389 31.74 23.34 36.80
N ASP A 390 31.73 22.81 38.03
CA ASP A 390 32.72 21.83 38.51
C ASP A 390 32.53 20.49 37.78
N ALA A 391 33.15 20.41 36.61
CA ALA A 391 33.19 19.22 35.79
C ALA A 391 33.86 18.05 36.52
N ALA A 392 34.74 18.26 37.50
CA ALA A 392 35.42 17.17 38.21
C ALA A 392 34.43 16.38 39.09
N ALA A 393 33.47 17.06 39.73
CA ALA A 393 32.40 16.43 40.51
C ALA A 393 31.42 15.63 39.62
N ALA A 394 31.08 16.16 38.43
CA ALA A 394 30.20 15.50 37.48
C ALA A 394 30.88 14.33 36.75
N ILE A 395 32.18 14.48 36.42
CA ILE A 395 33.03 13.43 35.85
C ILE A 395 33.25 12.30 36.86
N ALA A 396 33.36 12.58 38.17
CA ALA A 396 33.44 11.55 39.20
C ALA A 396 32.13 10.75 39.37
N ALA A 397 30.97 11.36 39.06
CA ALA A 397 29.69 10.66 39.01
C ALA A 397 29.56 9.79 37.75
N ALA A 398 30.01 10.29 36.59
CA ALA A 398 29.97 9.59 35.31
C ALA A 398 31.01 8.45 35.18
N ARG A 399 32.18 8.57 35.84
CA ARG A 399 33.22 7.52 35.91
C ARG A 399 32.79 6.23 36.63
N ARG A 400 31.55 6.13 37.11
CA ARG A 400 30.99 4.87 37.65
C ARG A 400 30.30 3.98 36.60
N THR A 401 30.25 4.40 35.34
CA THR A 401 29.88 3.52 34.22
C THR A 401 30.74 3.84 33.01
N ASP A 402 31.88 3.14 32.92
CA ASP A 402 32.78 3.10 31.77
C ASP A 402 32.04 2.62 30.51
N CYS A 403 32.29 3.28 29.37
CA CYS A 403 32.53 2.72 28.03
C CYS A 403 32.58 3.86 27.00
N GLY A 404 33.79 4.39 26.73
CA GLY A 404 34.03 5.39 25.68
C GLY A 404 34.62 4.80 24.40
N ALA A 405 34.28 5.41 23.25
CA ALA A 405 35.15 5.70 22.10
C ALA A 405 34.39 6.60 21.08
N PRO A 406 35.02 7.62 20.45
CA PRO A 406 34.40 8.42 19.40
C PRO A 406 34.43 7.70 18.05
N LEU A 407 33.34 7.83 17.27
CA LEU A 407 33.16 7.12 15.99
C LEU A 407 33.27 8.08 14.80
N GLN A 408 34.02 7.70 13.75
CA GLN A 408 34.11 8.44 12.49
C GLN A 408 32.87 8.19 11.62
N VAL A 409 32.28 9.27 11.09
CA VAL A 409 31.18 9.23 10.11
C VAL A 409 31.72 9.73 8.78
N ALA A 410 31.55 8.94 7.72
CA ALA A 410 31.86 9.37 6.35
C ALA A 410 30.56 9.75 5.63
N PHE A 411 30.53 10.96 5.06
CA PHE A 411 29.45 11.42 4.19
C PHE A 411 29.81 11.14 2.75
N SER A 412 28.86 10.64 1.96
CA SER A 412 28.99 10.58 0.50
C SER A 412 27.81 11.33 -0.12
N PRO A 413 28.04 12.45 -0.84
CA PRO A 413 26.97 13.08 -1.60
C PRO A 413 26.50 12.13 -2.71
N GLY A 414 25.17 11.96 -2.82
CA GLY A 414 24.58 11.18 -3.91
C GLY A 414 24.87 11.85 -5.25
N GLU A 415 25.42 11.09 -6.21
CA GLU A 415 25.59 11.56 -7.57
C GLU A 415 24.22 11.75 -8.23
N ARG A 416 23.91 13.00 -8.59
CA ARG A 416 22.74 13.52 -9.33
C ARG A 416 21.54 13.97 -8.47
N GLY A 417 21.51 15.28 -8.20
CA GLY A 417 20.34 16.16 -8.39
C GLY A 417 19.03 15.90 -7.62
N GLY A 418 18.93 14.82 -6.85
CA GLY A 418 17.87 14.54 -5.90
C GLY A 418 18.52 14.15 -4.57
N GLY A 419 18.21 14.89 -3.50
CA GLY A 419 18.87 14.80 -2.20
C GLY A 419 18.54 13.53 -1.40
N ASP A 420 18.82 12.36 -1.96
CA ASP A 420 18.85 11.10 -1.21
C ASP A 420 20.21 10.96 -0.53
N TRP A 421 20.22 11.15 0.79
CA TRP A 421 21.40 10.96 1.63
C TRP A 421 21.34 9.57 2.25
N GLN A 422 22.40 8.78 2.07
CA GLN A 422 22.55 7.48 2.72
C GLN A 422 23.53 7.62 3.89
N VAL A 423 23.06 7.28 5.09
CA VAL A 423 23.94 7.07 6.24
C VAL A 423 24.15 5.56 6.36
N GLU A 424 25.31 5.06 5.95
CA GLU A 424 25.71 3.67 6.21
C GLU A 424 26.56 3.62 7.48
N GLY A 425 25.90 3.41 8.62
CA GLY A 425 26.55 3.14 9.90
C GLY A 425 26.44 1.66 10.25
N GLY A 426 27.51 0.89 10.10
CA GLY A 426 27.63 -0.45 10.68
C GLY A 426 28.35 -0.35 12.02
N VAL A 427 27.62 -0.41 13.14
CA VAL A 427 28.24 -0.45 14.47
C VAL A 427 28.12 -1.87 15.04
N GLY A 428 29.23 -2.58 15.09
CA GLY A 428 29.37 -3.75 15.96
C GLY A 428 29.74 -3.28 17.36
N VAL A 429 28.76 -2.98 18.21
CA VAL A 429 29.03 -2.80 19.64
C VAL A 429 29.11 -4.19 20.26
N ALA A 430 30.32 -4.66 20.56
CA ALA A 430 30.50 -5.80 21.43
C ALA A 430 30.22 -5.37 22.88
N CYS A 431 28.93 -5.28 23.24
CA CYS A 431 28.55 -5.21 24.64
C CYS A 431 28.87 -6.56 25.28
N GLY A 432 29.72 -6.57 26.30
CA GLY A 432 30.07 -7.75 27.09
C GLY A 432 28.87 -8.25 27.91
N SER A 433 27.86 -8.82 27.26
CA SER A 433 26.85 -9.62 27.94
C SER A 433 27.47 -10.98 28.27
N ARG A 434 27.38 -11.40 29.54
CA ARG A 434 27.83 -12.72 30.04
C ARG A 434 26.98 -13.90 29.53
N GLY A 435 26.36 -13.78 28.36
CA GLY A 435 25.64 -14.84 27.68
C GLY A 435 25.67 -14.58 26.19
N GLY A 436 26.40 -15.43 25.45
CA GLY A 436 26.82 -15.23 24.05
C GLY A 436 25.72 -15.23 22.98
N ALA A 437 24.54 -14.69 23.26
CA ALA A 437 23.56 -14.36 22.23
C ALA A 437 23.98 -13.04 21.56
N GLN A 438 24.47 -13.13 20.32
CA GLN A 438 24.77 -11.97 19.49
C GLN A 438 23.48 -11.14 19.32
N ALA A 439 23.53 -9.85 19.67
CA ALA A 439 22.39 -8.96 19.50
C ALA A 439 22.00 -8.91 18.00
N PRO A 440 20.70 -8.93 17.67
CA PRO A 440 20.26 -8.86 16.29
C PRO A 440 20.70 -7.51 15.67
N PRO A 441 21.10 -7.49 14.39
CA PRO A 441 21.57 -6.27 13.74
C PRO A 441 20.49 -5.18 13.72
N ALA A 442 20.94 -3.94 13.89
CA ALA A 442 20.07 -2.77 13.88
C ALA A 442 19.40 -2.59 12.50
N PRO A 443 18.16 -2.05 12.45
CA PRO A 443 17.54 -1.66 11.19
C PRO A 443 18.37 -0.56 10.53
N ARG A 444 18.58 -0.65 9.22
CA ARG A 444 19.13 0.44 8.41
C ARG A 444 18.09 1.56 8.33
N VAL A 445 18.51 2.79 8.59
CA VAL A 445 17.65 3.98 8.50
C VAL A 445 18.11 4.89 7.36
N ARG A 446 17.17 5.35 6.54
CA ARG A 446 17.38 6.35 5.49
C ARG A 446 16.45 7.53 5.71
N VAL A 447 16.95 8.74 5.59
CA VAL A 447 16.16 9.96 5.72
C VAL A 447 16.18 10.68 4.38
N GLY A 448 15.01 10.85 3.76
CA GLY A 448 14.84 11.57 2.49
C GLY A 448 13.97 12.81 2.66
N LEU A 449 14.32 13.91 1.97
CA LEU A 449 13.46 15.09 1.86
C LEU A 449 12.36 14.83 0.84
N LEU A 450 11.09 14.86 1.26
CA LEU A 450 9.94 14.64 0.38
C LEU A 450 9.52 15.91 -0.35
N GLU A 451 9.27 16.97 0.41
CA GLU A 451 8.78 18.24 -0.13
C GLU A 451 9.21 19.42 0.72
N VAL A 452 9.38 20.56 0.07
CA VAL A 452 9.55 21.87 0.72
C VAL A 452 8.36 22.71 0.27
N TYR A 453 7.46 22.98 1.20
CA TYR A 453 6.29 23.83 1.00
C TYR A 453 6.59 25.23 1.53
N HIS A 454 6.22 26.25 0.75
CA HIS A 454 6.32 27.65 1.15
C HIS A 454 4.90 28.19 1.35
N GLU A 455 4.60 28.71 2.55
CA GLU A 455 3.32 29.35 2.85
C GLU A 455 3.44 30.86 2.59
N PRO A 456 2.88 31.41 1.49
CA PRO A 456 3.13 32.79 1.10
C PRO A 456 2.59 33.82 2.10
N SER A 457 1.53 33.48 2.84
CA SER A 457 0.87 34.39 3.79
C SER A 457 1.64 34.59 5.08
N THR A 458 2.48 33.62 5.47
CA THR A 458 3.21 33.63 6.75
C THR A 458 4.72 33.64 6.56
N ALA A 459 5.18 33.58 5.29
CA ALA A 459 6.57 33.35 4.91
C ALA A 459 7.23 32.13 5.58
N ARG A 460 6.41 31.20 6.12
CA ARG A 460 6.89 29.97 6.73
C ARG A 460 7.25 28.95 5.67
N ARG A 461 8.22 28.11 5.99
CA ARG A 461 8.62 26.97 5.16
C ARG A 461 8.33 25.68 5.90
N ALA A 462 7.54 24.79 5.31
CA ALA A 462 7.37 23.45 5.81
C ALA A 462 8.27 22.48 5.04
N CYS A 463 9.04 21.68 5.75
CA CYS A 463 9.91 20.67 5.18
C CYS A 463 9.42 19.30 5.63
N SER A 464 9.00 18.47 4.68
CA SER A 464 8.51 17.13 4.97
C SER A 464 9.58 16.10 4.65
N PHE A 465 9.84 15.22 5.60
CA PHE A 465 10.86 14.17 5.53
C PHE A 465 10.20 12.81 5.56
N ARG A 466 10.87 11.83 4.95
CA ARG A 466 10.56 10.42 5.08
C ARG A 466 11.74 9.69 5.72
N ILE A 467 11.49 9.13 6.89
CA ILE A 467 12.45 8.30 7.62
C ILE A 467 12.08 6.84 7.34
N GLN A 468 12.84 6.18 6.49
CA GLN A 468 12.66 4.77 6.13
C GLN A 468 13.53 3.89 7.02
N PHE A 469 12.90 2.90 7.65
CA PHE A 469 13.53 1.85 8.41
C PHE A 469 13.49 0.57 7.59
N SER A 470 14.61 -0.14 7.46
CA SER A 470 14.69 -1.42 6.78
C SER A 470 15.51 -2.43 7.59
N SER A 471 15.14 -3.70 7.56
CA SER A 471 15.89 -4.77 8.22
C SER A 471 15.97 -5.97 7.29
N ALA A 472 17.17 -6.54 7.15
CA ALA A 472 17.38 -7.74 6.34
C ALA A 472 16.99 -9.03 7.10
N GLU A 473 16.94 -8.96 8.44
CA GLU A 473 16.86 -10.15 9.30
C GLU A 473 15.61 -10.18 10.17
N ARG A 474 14.97 -9.03 10.42
CA ARG A 474 13.76 -8.97 11.26
C ARG A 474 12.58 -8.28 10.58
N GLN A 475 11.39 -8.87 10.75
CA GLN A 475 10.14 -8.19 10.41
C GLN A 475 10.01 -6.88 11.20
N ILE A 476 9.74 -5.79 10.48
CA ILE A 476 9.37 -4.52 11.07
C ILE A 476 7.85 -4.49 11.29
N THR A 477 7.46 -4.70 12.54
CA THR A 477 6.05 -4.66 12.95
C THR A 477 5.50 -3.23 12.96
N ARG A 478 4.17 -3.09 13.02
CA ARG A 478 3.55 -1.77 13.24
C ARG A 478 3.86 -1.20 14.63
N ALA A 479 4.01 -2.07 15.63
CA ALA A 479 4.39 -1.64 16.97
C ALA A 479 5.79 -1.00 16.96
N ASN A 480 6.73 -1.59 16.19
CA ASN A 480 8.06 -1.00 15.98
C ASN A 480 7.93 0.39 15.33
N ALA A 481 7.18 0.49 14.23
CA ALA A 481 7.01 1.77 13.53
C ALA A 481 6.33 2.85 14.39
N ALA A 482 5.30 2.48 15.17
CA ALA A 482 4.60 3.41 16.06
C ALA A 482 5.51 3.87 17.21
N LEU A 483 6.30 2.96 17.80
CA LEU A 483 7.29 3.29 18.81
C LEU A 483 8.34 4.26 18.23
N TRP A 484 8.89 3.97 17.06
CA TRP A 484 9.87 4.84 16.40
C TRP A 484 9.28 6.22 16.08
N GLN A 485 8.05 6.28 15.57
CA GLN A 485 7.36 7.54 15.31
C GLN A 485 7.18 8.36 16.59
N ALA A 486 6.74 7.75 17.69
CA ALA A 486 6.57 8.43 18.98
C ALA A 486 7.90 9.01 19.48
N ARG A 487 8.99 8.27 19.30
CA ARG A 487 10.33 8.64 19.79
C ARG A 487 11.03 9.67 18.92
N ILE A 488 10.87 9.59 17.60
CA ILE A 488 11.26 10.66 16.67
C ILE A 488 10.54 11.96 17.06
N ARG A 489 9.22 11.87 17.31
CA ARG A 489 8.42 13.04 17.72
C ARG A 489 8.92 13.64 19.05
N GLU A 490 9.18 12.81 20.06
CA GLU A 490 9.72 13.22 21.35
C GLU A 490 11.05 13.97 21.18
N ALA A 491 11.99 13.41 20.43
CA ALA A 491 13.30 14.03 20.23
C ALA A 491 13.25 15.33 19.42
N LEU A 492 12.44 15.37 18.35
CA LEU A 492 12.22 16.60 17.59
C LEU A 492 11.53 17.67 18.45
N THR A 493 10.68 17.26 19.39
CA THR A 493 10.05 18.18 20.34
C THR A 493 11.09 18.73 21.31
N CYS A 494 11.94 17.88 21.92
CA CYS A 494 13.06 18.33 22.75
C CYS A 494 14.00 19.29 22.01
N TRP A 495 14.33 18.97 20.76
CA TRP A 495 15.20 19.82 19.94
C TRP A 495 14.53 21.15 19.58
N SER A 496 13.21 21.16 19.34
CA SER A 496 12.45 22.40 19.10
C SER A 496 12.52 23.36 20.29
N PHE A 497 12.59 22.83 21.52
CA PHE A 497 12.69 23.63 22.75
C PHE A 497 14.11 24.14 23.04
N SER A 498 15.14 23.37 22.68
CA SER A 498 16.52 23.74 23.04
C SER A 498 17.09 24.80 22.11
N ASP A 499 16.94 24.65 20.78
CA ASP A 499 17.57 25.56 19.79
C ASP A 499 16.98 25.49 18.38
N GLY A 500 16.09 24.51 18.10
CA GLY A 500 15.66 24.20 16.73
C GLY A 500 14.84 25.30 16.06
N GLY A 501 14.08 26.06 16.86
CA GLY A 501 13.26 27.17 16.35
C GLY A 501 12.22 26.74 15.31
N PHE A 502 11.83 25.47 15.25
CA PHE A 502 10.82 24.95 14.32
C PHE A 502 9.56 24.47 15.07
N GLU A 503 8.43 24.47 14.39
CA GLU A 503 7.17 23.91 14.87
C GLU A 503 6.95 22.52 14.26
N LEU A 504 6.79 21.50 15.11
CA LEU A 504 6.51 20.12 14.68
C LEU A 504 5.01 19.94 14.44
N LYS A 505 4.60 19.59 13.22
CA LYS A 505 3.20 19.31 12.87
C LYS A 505 2.93 17.85 12.58
#